data_AF-A0A0J7MQI3-F1
#
_entry.id   AF-A0A0J7MQI3-F1
#
_cell.length_a   1.000
_cell.length_b   1.000
_cell.length_c   1.000
_cell.angle_alpha   90.00
_cell.angle_beta   90.00
_cell.angle_gamma   90.00
#
_symmetry.space_group_name_H-M   'P 1'
#
loop_
_entity.id
_entity.type
_entity.pdbx_description
1 polymer ?
#
loop_
_entity_poly.entity_id
_entity_poly.type
_entity_poly.pdbx_seq_one_letter_code
_entity_poly.pdbx_strand_id
1 'polypeptide(L)'
;MYTDTDSLVYYIECNDVYENMKRDIARFDTNDYVDNANGIPLVNKKIPGLMKDENNGTIMTEFVVLRAKMYALRVDGKKDTEKVKGVKSNVVARTITFDDYTQCLHDEIEMTRQQSCIRSKLHKVYTIRETKIALSPYDDKRYIVPDSTDTLPWGYPYKM
;
A
#
# COMPACT_ATOMS: atom_id res chain seq x y z
N MET A 1 -4.61 -10.44 -2.09
CA MET A 1 -3.66 -9.32 -2.27
C MET A 1 -3.87 -8.25 -1.20
N TYR A 2 -4.65 -7.18 -1.33
CA TYR A 2 -4.79 -6.22 -0.21
C TYR A 2 -5.98 -5.27 -0.38
N THR A 3 -6.56 -4.78 0.73
CA THR A 3 -7.61 -3.75 0.72
C THR A 3 -7.39 -2.73 1.86
N ASP A 4 -7.63 -1.44 1.58
CA ASP A 4 -7.73 -0.40 2.61
C ASP A 4 -8.84 0.59 2.29
N THR A 5 -9.93 0.49 3.04
CA THR A 5 -11.12 1.37 2.98
C THR A 5 -11.82 1.33 1.63
N ASP A 6 -11.33 2.10 0.66
CA ASP A 6 -11.85 2.31 -0.68
C ASP A 6 -10.86 1.90 -1.79
N SER A 7 -9.67 1.43 -1.41
CA SER A 7 -8.64 0.96 -2.34
C SER A 7 -8.57 -0.57 -2.39
N LEU A 8 -8.31 -1.10 -3.59
CA LEU A 8 -8.16 -2.53 -3.86
C LEU A 8 -6.86 -2.74 -4.65
N VAL A 9 -6.00 -3.64 -4.17
CA VAL A 9 -4.80 -4.08 -4.90
C VAL A 9 -4.99 -5.56 -5.24
N TYR A 10 -4.93 -5.87 -6.53
CA TYR A 10 -5.14 -7.21 -7.06
C TYR A 10 -4.00 -7.65 -7.96
N TYR A 11 -3.75 -8.96 -7.93
CA TYR A 11 -2.97 -9.65 -8.93
C TYR A 11 -3.94 -10.03 -10.03
N ILE A 12 -3.65 -9.62 -11.25
CA ILE A 12 -4.52 -9.89 -12.40
C ILE A 12 -3.70 -10.65 -13.42
N GLU A 13 -4.08 -11.91 -13.65
CA GLU A 13 -3.54 -12.72 -14.74
C GLU A 13 -4.39 -12.49 -15.99
N CYS A 14 -3.91 -11.64 -16.90
CA CYS A 14 -4.54 -11.43 -18.21
C CYS A 14 -3.53 -10.91 -19.23
N ASN A 15 -3.89 -10.98 -20.52
CA ASN A 15 -3.03 -10.47 -21.58
C ASN A 15 -2.89 -8.94 -21.55
N ASP A 16 -4.02 -8.24 -21.38
CA ASP A 16 -4.06 -6.79 -21.25
C ASP A 16 -5.28 -6.38 -20.41
N VAL A 17 -5.03 -5.78 -19.24
CA VAL A 17 -6.08 -5.33 -18.32
C VAL A 17 -6.83 -4.12 -18.87
N TYR A 18 -6.15 -3.28 -19.66
CA TYR A 18 -6.71 -2.04 -20.18
C TYR A 18 -7.71 -2.30 -21.31
N GLU A 19 -7.52 -3.36 -22.09
CA GLU A 19 -8.55 -3.84 -23.04
C GLU A 19 -9.85 -4.26 -22.34
N ASN A 20 -9.73 -4.92 -21.18
CA ASN A 20 -10.91 -5.28 -20.38
C ASN A 20 -11.57 -4.02 -19.79
N MET A 21 -10.79 -3.06 -19.30
CA MET A 21 -11.33 -1.79 -18.80
C MET A 21 -12.06 -0.99 -19.89
N LYS A 22 -11.57 -1.00 -21.14
CA LYS A 22 -12.24 -0.34 -22.27
C LYS A 22 -13.63 -0.91 -22.56
N ARG A 23 -13.81 -2.23 -22.44
CA ARG A 23 -15.10 -2.90 -22.64
C ARG A 23 -16.15 -2.43 -21.62
N ASP A 24 -15.72 -2.17 -20.40
CA ASP A 24 -16.57 -1.75 -19.28
C ASP A 24 -16.34 -0.28 -18.88
N ILE A 25 -15.98 0.59 -19.82
CA ILE A 25 -15.54 1.97 -19.55
C ILE A 25 -16.54 2.78 -18.71
N ALA A 26 -17.84 2.49 -18.80
CA ALA A 26 -18.90 3.12 -18.02
C ALA A 26 -18.76 2.90 -16.50
N ARG A 27 -17.96 1.92 -16.06
CA ARG A 27 -17.71 1.60 -14.65
C ARG A 27 -16.45 2.26 -14.09
N PHE A 28 -15.68 2.94 -14.95
CA PHE A 28 -14.38 3.50 -14.59
C PHE A 28 -14.30 5.01 -14.85
N ASP A 29 -13.67 5.74 -13.93
CA ASP A 29 -13.15 7.09 -14.16
C ASP A 29 -11.74 6.97 -14.74
N THR A 30 -11.59 7.45 -15.97
CA THR A 30 -10.37 7.36 -16.79
C THR A 30 -9.92 8.73 -17.27
N ASN A 31 -10.50 9.80 -16.73
CA ASN A 31 -10.22 11.17 -17.16
C ASN A 31 -8.76 11.60 -16.89
N ASP A 32 -8.09 10.99 -15.91
CA ASP A 32 -6.78 11.43 -15.41
C ASP A 32 -5.59 10.73 -16.09
N TYR A 33 -5.83 9.96 -17.16
CA TYR A 33 -4.76 9.36 -17.97
C TYR A 33 -4.07 10.43 -18.81
N VAL A 34 -2.77 10.63 -18.58
CA VAL A 34 -1.97 11.70 -19.21
C VAL A 34 -1.28 11.23 -20.49
N ASP A 35 -0.61 10.08 -20.43
CA ASP A 35 0.12 9.48 -21.55
C ASP A 35 -0.60 8.19 -21.95
N ASN A 36 -1.71 8.38 -22.67
CA ASN A 36 -2.70 7.36 -22.97
C ASN A 36 -2.18 6.33 -24.01
N ALA A 37 -1.03 5.72 -23.75
CA ALA A 37 -0.38 4.72 -24.59
C ALA A 37 -1.31 3.54 -24.89
N ASN A 38 -2.18 3.21 -23.94
CA ASN A 38 -3.17 2.15 -24.07
C ASN A 38 -4.44 2.60 -24.83
N GLY A 39 -4.58 3.86 -25.25
CA GLY A 39 -5.73 4.34 -26.02
C GLY A 39 -7.07 4.24 -25.29
N ILE A 40 -7.09 4.43 -23.97
CA ILE A 40 -8.28 4.42 -23.13
C ILE A 40 -9.09 5.71 -23.33
N PRO A 41 -10.40 5.66 -23.58
CA PRO A 41 -11.22 6.87 -23.68
C PRO A 41 -11.14 7.69 -22.38
N LEU A 42 -10.89 9.00 -22.47
CA LEU A 42 -10.82 9.89 -21.30
C LEU A 42 -12.23 10.36 -20.90
N VAL A 43 -12.89 9.62 -20.00
CA VAL A 43 -14.30 9.86 -19.64
C VAL A 43 -14.54 9.79 -18.13
N ASN A 44 -15.76 10.16 -17.72
CA ASN A 44 -16.31 9.91 -16.39
C ASN A 44 -15.68 10.65 -15.20
N LYS A 45 -15.09 11.82 -15.46
CA LYS A 45 -14.43 12.67 -14.46
C LYS A 45 -15.29 12.91 -13.20
N LYS A 46 -14.81 12.43 -12.05
CA LYS A 46 -15.36 12.67 -10.71
C LYS A 46 -16.83 12.24 -10.55
N ILE A 47 -17.29 11.24 -11.30
CA ILE A 47 -18.61 10.65 -11.09
C ILE A 47 -18.55 9.74 -9.84
N PRO A 48 -19.41 9.95 -8.82
CA PRO A 48 -19.40 9.13 -7.61
C PRO A 48 -19.69 7.65 -7.89
N GLY A 49 -18.95 6.77 -7.23
CA GLY A 49 -19.16 5.32 -7.29
C GLY A 49 -18.43 4.61 -8.43
N LEU A 50 -17.72 5.33 -9.30
CA LEU A 50 -16.87 4.73 -10.32
C LEU A 50 -15.48 4.41 -9.76
N MET A 51 -14.91 3.30 -10.23
CA MET A 51 -13.55 2.91 -9.88
C MET A 51 -12.55 3.69 -10.74
N LYS A 52 -11.38 3.99 -10.20
CA LYS A 52 -10.29 4.61 -10.97
C LYS A 52 -9.04 3.75 -10.87
N ASP A 53 -8.22 3.77 -11.91
CA ASP A 53 -6.85 3.28 -11.81
C ASP A 53 -6.00 4.34 -11.11
N GLU A 54 -5.52 4.05 -9.89
CA GLU A 54 -4.67 4.99 -9.14
C GLU A 54 -3.32 5.25 -9.80
N ASN A 55 -2.87 4.34 -10.68
CA ASN A 55 -1.61 4.44 -11.37
C ASN A 55 -1.74 5.04 -12.77
N ASN A 56 -2.93 5.46 -13.21
CA ASN A 56 -3.14 6.16 -14.49
C ASN A 56 -2.44 5.48 -15.69
N GLY A 57 -2.53 4.15 -15.79
CA GLY A 57 -1.97 3.39 -16.92
C GLY A 57 -0.54 2.87 -16.73
N THR A 58 0.14 3.21 -15.64
CA THR A 58 1.48 2.66 -15.34
C THR A 58 1.38 1.38 -14.53
N ILE A 59 2.14 0.36 -14.91
CA ILE A 59 2.07 -0.97 -14.28
C ILE A 59 2.78 -0.96 -12.93
N MET A 60 2.12 -1.51 -11.91
CA MET A 60 2.73 -1.84 -10.63
C MET A 60 3.52 -3.13 -10.78
N THR A 61 4.84 -3.06 -10.59
CA THR A 61 5.74 -4.21 -10.80
C THR A 61 5.91 -5.04 -9.53
N GLU A 62 5.97 -4.38 -8.38
CA GLU A 62 6.20 -5.03 -7.09
C GLU A 62 5.34 -4.41 -6.00
N PHE A 63 4.91 -5.25 -5.07
CA PHE A 63 4.07 -4.86 -3.95
C PHE A 63 4.41 -5.69 -2.72
N VAL A 64 4.79 -5.01 -1.63
CA VAL A 64 5.13 -5.63 -0.35
C VAL A 64 4.18 -5.14 0.72
N VAL A 65 3.57 -6.07 1.44
CA VAL A 65 2.65 -5.77 2.55
C VAL A 65 3.14 -6.50 3.80
N LEU A 66 3.39 -5.74 4.86
CA LEU A 66 3.78 -6.31 6.14
C LEU A 66 2.56 -6.49 7.07
N ARG A 67 1.66 -5.49 7.08
CA ARG A 67 0.41 -5.53 7.85
C ARG A 67 -0.59 -4.51 7.33
N ALA A 68 -1.79 -4.51 7.91
CA ALA A 68 -2.79 -3.48 7.64
C ALA A 68 -2.22 -2.05 7.76
N LYS A 69 -2.31 -1.27 6.67
CA LYS A 69 -1.82 0.11 6.54
C LYS A 69 -0.30 0.26 6.66
N MET A 70 0.42 -0.81 6.33
CA MET A 70 1.89 -0.85 6.23
C MET A 70 2.29 -1.63 4.98
N TYR A 71 2.57 -0.91 3.90
CA TYR A 71 2.89 -1.49 2.60
C TYR A 71 3.77 -0.55 1.77
N ALA A 72 4.44 -1.11 0.76
CA ALA A 72 5.19 -0.38 -0.24
C ALA A 72 4.86 -0.92 -1.65
N LEU A 73 4.86 -0.02 -2.63
CA LEU A 73 4.63 -0.36 -4.04
C LEU A 73 5.69 0.29 -4.92
N ARG A 74 6.12 -0.47 -5.94
CA ARG A 74 6.99 -0.02 -7.02
C ARG A 74 6.19 -0.01 -8.31
N VAL A 75 6.22 1.13 -9.00
CA VAL A 75 5.44 1.38 -10.20
C VAL A 75 6.38 1.91 -11.27
N ASP A 76 6.28 1.37 -12.47
CA ASP A 76 7.19 1.72 -13.55
C ASP A 76 7.11 3.22 -13.88
N GLY A 77 8.29 3.84 -14.06
CA GLY A 77 8.42 5.27 -14.30
C GLY A 77 8.00 6.19 -13.14
N LYS A 78 7.69 5.66 -11.94
CA LYS A 78 7.29 6.44 -10.76
C LYS A 78 8.21 6.18 -9.58
N LYS A 79 8.22 7.13 -8.64
CA LYS A 79 8.89 6.95 -7.36
C LYS A 79 8.14 5.92 -6.52
N ASP A 80 8.89 5.04 -5.87
CA ASP A 80 8.40 4.12 -4.84
C ASP A 80 7.49 4.86 -3.84
N THR A 81 6.41 4.18 -3.44
CA THR A 81 5.45 4.73 -2.49
C THR A 81 5.39 3.84 -1.26
N GLU A 82 5.84 4.40 -0.14
CA GLU A 82 5.87 3.74 1.17
C GLU A 82 4.75 4.28 2.07
N LYS A 83 3.96 3.38 2.63
CA LYS A 83 2.91 3.68 3.61
C LYS A 83 3.23 2.99 4.93
N VAL A 84 3.34 3.79 5.99
CA VAL A 84 3.53 3.31 7.36
C VAL A 84 2.59 4.06 8.30
N LYS A 85 1.52 3.42 8.75
CA LYS A 85 0.64 4.03 9.75
C LYS A 85 1.35 4.20 11.09
N GLY A 86 1.34 5.43 11.60
CA GLY A 86 1.84 5.79 12.94
C GLY A 86 3.24 6.43 12.94
N VAL A 87 3.94 6.39 11.80
CA VAL A 87 5.18 7.13 11.55
C VAL A 87 4.86 8.36 10.71
N LYS A 88 5.54 9.48 10.97
CA LYS A 88 5.35 10.72 10.23
C LYS A 88 5.80 10.58 8.77
N SER A 89 5.02 11.14 7.85
CA SER A 89 5.30 11.08 6.41
C SER A 89 6.68 11.59 6.02
N ASN A 90 7.17 12.64 6.68
CA ASN A 90 8.52 13.18 6.43
C ASN A 90 9.64 12.25 6.90
N VAL A 91 9.41 11.41 7.91
CA VAL A 91 10.37 10.39 8.37
C VAL A 91 10.36 9.23 7.39
N VAL A 92 9.17 8.77 6.97
CA VAL A 92 9.02 7.74 5.95
C VAL A 92 9.78 8.15 4.67
N ALA A 93 9.44 9.30 4.09
CA ALA A 93 10.01 9.78 2.83
C ALA A 93 11.53 10.01 2.83
N ARG A 94 12.17 10.08 4.01
CA ARG A 94 13.61 10.34 4.16
C ARG A 94 14.43 9.12 4.59
N THR A 95 13.80 8.13 5.22
CA THR A 95 14.53 7.09 5.98
C THR A 95 14.00 5.69 5.77
N ILE A 96 12.93 5.53 5.00
CA ILE A 96 12.33 4.24 4.67
C ILE A 96 12.28 4.15 3.15
N THR A 97 12.71 3.02 2.65
CA THR A 97 12.77 2.67 1.22
C THR A 97 11.96 1.41 0.98
N PHE A 98 11.62 1.12 -0.27
CA PHE A 98 10.98 -0.14 -0.64
C PHE A 98 11.80 -1.37 -0.19
N ASP A 99 13.12 -1.31 -0.33
CA ASP A 99 14.01 -2.42 0.01
C ASP A 99 14.01 -2.71 1.53
N ASP A 100 13.79 -1.70 2.38
CA ASP A 100 13.60 -1.91 3.83
C ASP A 100 12.37 -2.79 4.13
N TYR A 101 11.30 -2.70 3.33
CA TYR A 101 10.12 -3.57 3.49
C TYR A 101 10.42 -5.00 3.08
N THR A 102 11.12 -5.16 1.96
CA THR A 102 11.54 -6.46 1.44
C THR A 102 12.46 -7.16 2.44
N GLN A 103 13.42 -6.42 3.00
CA GLN A 103 14.31 -6.92 4.04
C GLN A 103 13.53 -7.28 5.31
N CYS A 104 12.64 -6.40 5.78
CA CYS A 104 11.80 -6.67 6.96
C CYS A 104 10.97 -7.95 6.80
N LEU A 105 10.44 -8.20 5.60
CA LEU A 105 9.66 -9.41 5.30
C LEU A 105 10.52 -10.67 5.28
N HIS A 106 11.68 -10.65 4.59
CA HIS A 106 12.49 -11.85 4.40
C HIS A 106 13.39 -12.21 5.59
N ASP A 107 13.94 -11.19 6.27
CA ASP A 107 14.83 -11.40 7.42
C ASP A 107 14.04 -11.48 8.74
N GLU A 108 12.72 -11.28 8.69
CA GLU A 108 11.82 -11.21 9.85
C GLU A 108 12.30 -10.22 10.93
N ILE A 109 12.86 -9.09 10.51
CA ILE A 109 13.39 -8.06 11.41
C ILE A 109 12.44 -6.89 11.59
N GLU A 110 12.35 -6.38 12.81
CA GLU A 110 11.70 -5.09 13.07
C GLU A 110 12.67 -3.94 12.84
N MET A 111 12.20 -2.88 12.19
CA MET A 111 12.95 -1.65 12.01
C MET A 111 12.36 -0.54 12.85
N THR A 112 13.21 0.21 13.57
CA THR A 112 12.79 1.39 14.32
C THR A 112 13.23 2.69 13.64
N ARG A 113 12.45 3.76 13.83
CA ARG A 113 12.80 5.12 13.41
C ARG A 113 12.47 6.11 14.52
N GLN A 114 13.28 7.15 14.59
CA GLN A 114 13.02 8.26 15.50
C GLN A 114 12.23 9.37 14.82
N GLN A 115 11.30 9.95 15.56
CA GLN A 115 10.53 11.09 15.10
C GLN A 115 10.30 12.09 16.23
N SER A 116 10.21 13.37 15.87
CA SER A 116 9.85 14.43 16.82
C SER A 116 8.39 14.79 16.62
N CYS A 117 7.60 14.84 17.70
CA CYS A 117 6.20 15.23 17.68
C CYS A 117 5.90 16.28 18.76
N ILE A 118 4.83 17.04 18.54
CA ILE A 118 4.31 17.98 19.53
C ILE A 118 3.17 17.27 20.26
N ARG A 119 3.19 17.25 21.59
CA ARG A 119 2.19 16.56 22.41
C ARG A 119 1.77 17.42 23.60
N SER A 120 0.48 17.44 23.88
CA SER A 120 -0.07 18.08 25.07
C SER A 120 -0.19 17.08 26.23
N LYS A 121 0.26 17.47 27.42
CA LYS A 121 0.00 16.77 28.68
C LYS A 121 -0.46 17.79 29.72
N LEU A 122 -1.66 17.59 30.30
CA LEU A 122 -2.26 18.52 31.26
C LEU A 122 -2.26 19.99 30.76
N HIS A 123 -2.70 20.18 29.52
CA HIS A 123 -2.72 21.48 28.82
C HIS A 123 -1.35 22.17 28.62
N LYS A 124 -0.24 21.49 28.90
CA LYS A 124 1.11 21.97 28.58
C LYS A 124 1.62 21.27 27.32
N VAL A 125 2.16 22.04 26.39
CA VAL A 125 2.66 21.56 25.10
C VAL A 125 4.15 21.27 25.18
N TYR A 126 4.55 20.10 24.70
CA TYR A 126 5.94 19.65 24.68
C TYR A 126 6.34 19.22 23.27
N THR A 127 7.59 19.48 22.90
CA THR A 127 8.24 18.77 21.80
C THR A 127 8.89 17.52 22.36
N ILE A 128 8.50 16.35 21.86
CA ILE A 128 8.97 15.05 22.32
C ILE A 128 9.65 14.36 21.14
N ARG A 129 10.80 13.74 21.41
CA ARG A 129 11.44 12.79 20.49
C ARG A 129 11.06 11.38 20.94
N GLU A 130 10.49 10.60 20.03
CA GLU A 130 10.06 9.23 20.29
C GLU A 130 10.69 8.28 19.26
N THR A 131 11.07 7.09 19.69
CA THR A 131 11.46 5.98 18.82
C THR A 131 10.23 5.11 18.60
N LYS A 132 9.91 4.77 17.36
CA LYS A 132 8.82 3.86 17.01
C LYS A 132 9.33 2.69 16.20
N ILE A 133 8.69 1.54 16.37
CA ILE A 133 8.72 0.47 15.38
C ILE A 133 8.04 1.01 14.12
N ALA A 134 8.84 1.16 13.07
CA ALA A 134 8.42 1.69 11.78
C ALA A 134 7.99 0.56 10.85
N LEU A 135 8.76 -0.53 10.79
CA LEU A 135 8.41 -1.74 10.04
C LEU A 135 8.46 -2.93 10.99
N SER A 136 7.53 -3.86 10.83
CA SER A 136 7.47 -5.11 11.59
C SER A 136 6.86 -6.18 10.68
N PRO A 137 7.43 -7.39 10.61
CA PRO A 137 6.89 -8.49 9.81
C PRO A 137 5.61 -9.08 10.42
N TYR A 138 5.28 -8.72 11.65
CA TYR A 138 4.16 -9.29 12.39
C TYR A 138 2.87 -8.49 12.15
N ASP A 139 1.80 -9.20 11.77
CA ASP A 139 0.45 -8.64 11.66
C ASP A 139 -0.45 -9.18 12.79
N ASP A 140 -0.75 -8.34 13.78
CA ASP A 140 -1.62 -8.67 14.91
C ASP A 140 -3.04 -9.12 14.49
N LYS A 141 -3.46 -8.83 13.26
CA LYS A 141 -4.83 -9.09 12.77
C LYS A 141 -4.97 -10.38 11.98
N ARG A 142 -3.87 -11.05 11.64
CA ARG A 142 -3.90 -12.28 10.85
C ARG A 142 -2.94 -13.29 11.44
N TYR A 143 -3.23 -14.56 11.23
CA TYR A 143 -2.27 -15.63 11.50
C TYR A 143 -1.34 -15.76 10.30
N ILE A 144 -0.02 -15.61 10.53
CA ILE A 144 1.00 -15.86 9.50
C ILE A 144 1.33 -17.35 9.53
N VAL A 145 1.26 -18.01 8.37
CA VAL A 145 1.62 -19.42 8.24
C VAL A 145 3.14 -19.55 8.40
N PRO A 146 3.65 -20.44 9.28
CA PRO A 146 5.08 -20.63 9.46
C PRO A 146 5.79 -20.93 8.12
N ASP A 147 6.96 -20.34 7.93
CA ASP A 147 7.80 -20.50 6.74
C ASP A 147 7.12 -20.11 5.41
N SER A 148 6.10 -19.25 5.47
CA SER A 148 5.34 -18.77 4.30
C SER A 148 4.96 -17.30 4.42
N THR A 149 4.66 -16.68 3.27
CA THR A 149 4.03 -15.34 3.19
C THR A 149 2.50 -15.39 3.27
N ASP A 150 1.92 -16.59 3.34
CA ASP A 150 0.48 -16.77 3.42
C ASP A 150 -0.05 -16.41 4.79
N THR A 151 -1.23 -15.78 4.81
CA THR A 151 -1.89 -15.37 6.04
C THR A 151 -3.35 -15.79 6.09
N LEU A 152 -3.76 -16.33 7.23
CA LEU A 152 -5.11 -16.79 7.50
C LEU A 152 -5.84 -15.82 8.45
N PRO A 153 -7.18 -15.70 8.34
CA PRO A 153 -7.95 -15.01 9.36
C PRO A 153 -7.88 -15.80 10.68
N TRP A 154 -7.91 -15.08 11.80
CA TRP A 154 -8.05 -15.71 13.11
C TRP A 154 -9.32 -16.58 13.16
N GLY A 155 -9.19 -17.79 13.70
CA GLY A 155 -10.31 -18.75 13.79
C GLY A 155 -10.56 -19.59 12.54
N TYR A 156 -9.69 -19.52 11.52
CA TYR A 156 -9.75 -20.44 10.38
C TYR A 156 -9.55 -21.90 10.86
N PRO A 157 -10.47 -22.83 10.53
CA PRO A 157 -10.38 -24.21 11.01
C PRO A 157 -9.25 -24.95 10.30
N TYR A 158 -8.22 -25.35 11.05
CA TYR A 158 -7.21 -26.29 10.54
C TYR A 158 -7.86 -27.65 10.34
N LYS A 159 -7.90 -28.14 9.10
CA LYS A 159 -7.93 -29.58 8.87
C LYS A 159 -6.52 -30.07 9.14
N MET A 160 -6.31 -30.67 10.32
CA MET A 160 -5.17 -31.55 10.59
C MET A 160 -5.21 -32.75 9.64
#